data_AF-A0AAW1J1N0-F1
#
_entry.id   AF-A0AAW1J1N0-F1
#
_cell.length_a   1.000
_cell.length_b   1.000
_cell.length_c   1.000
_cell.angle_alpha   90.00
_cell.angle_beta   90.00
_cell.angle_gamma   90.00
#
_symmetry.space_group_name_H-M   'P 1'
#
loop_
_entity.id
_entity.type
_entity.pdbx_description
1 polymer ?
#
loop_
_entity_poly.entity_id
_entity_poly.type
_entity_poly.pdbx_seq_one_letter_code
_entity_poly.pdbx_strand_id
1 'polypeptide(L)'
;MSCAVKLLDAVLFFFFLVIAIVTPLFDAQTCLPKEYYPKVLVDLKSWYGNEYGDYLVMEKPSFFVGLVSLELCVLWPLSVVNLYGLISRKSWFGTTCLIYGVSMATSMVAIIAEIIGSNRASDTLKMIYYPFMGLSLLAVLRGLLSSSCETRTVGSGKRPLLAARKKRA
;
A
#
# COMPACT_ATOMS: atom_id res chain seq x y z
N MET A 1 7.56 -10.76 21.50
CA MET A 1 7.41 -10.18 20.14
C MET A 1 8.69 -9.42 19.84
N SER A 2 9.48 -9.88 18.86
CA SER A 2 10.82 -9.35 18.58
C SER A 2 10.81 -7.84 18.34
N CYS A 3 11.80 -7.08 18.85
CA CYS A 3 11.88 -5.62 18.70
C CYS A 3 11.75 -5.16 17.23
N ALA A 4 12.26 -5.97 16.30
CA ALA A 4 12.14 -5.72 14.87
C ALA A 4 10.68 -5.66 14.37
N VAL A 5 9.77 -6.50 14.90
CA VAL A 5 8.36 -6.49 14.50
C VAL A 5 7.66 -5.24 15.01
N LYS A 6 8.00 -4.76 16.21
CA LYS A 6 7.45 -3.51 16.75
C LYS A 6 7.91 -2.29 15.95
N LEU A 7 9.19 -2.28 15.55
CA LEU A 7 9.72 -1.23 14.67
C LEU A 7 9.03 -1.25 13.30
N LEU A 8 8.87 -2.44 12.71
CA LEU A 8 8.17 -2.62 11.44
C LEU A 8 6.71 -2.16 11.54
N ASP A 9 6.00 -2.52 12.62
CA ASP A 9 4.65 -2.05 12.90
C ASP A 9 4.59 -0.51 13.02
N ALA A 10 5.55 0.11 13.71
CA ALA A 10 5.61 1.56 13.81
C ALA A 10 5.84 2.24 12.45
N VAL A 11 6.79 1.74 11.65
CA VAL A 11 7.04 2.26 10.29
C VAL A 11 5.79 2.13 9.41
N LEU A 12 5.13 0.97 9.44
CA LEU A 12 3.92 0.73 8.66
C LEU A 12 2.74 1.58 9.15
N PHE A 13 2.64 1.84 10.45
CA PHE A 13 1.63 2.76 10.99
C PHE A 13 1.77 4.15 10.38
N PHE A 14 2.96 4.75 10.43
CA PHE A 14 3.20 6.07 9.83
C PHE A 14 2.98 6.04 8.33
N PHE A 15 3.41 4.97 7.68
CA PHE A 15 3.22 4.82 6.25
C PHE A 15 1.73 4.81 5.86
N PHE A 16 0.91 3.95 6.48
CA PHE A 16 -0.53 3.91 6.19
C PHE A 16 -1.24 5.22 6.58
N LEU A 17 -0.81 5.88 7.65
CA LEU A 17 -1.34 7.18 8.05
C LEU A 17 -1.06 8.26 6.98
N VAL A 18 0.18 8.31 6.48
CA VAL A 18 0.56 9.26 5.42
C VAL A 18 -0.24 8.98 4.15
N ILE A 19 -0.34 7.73 3.70
CA ILE A 19 -1.14 7.37 2.51
C ILE A 19 -2.62 7.71 2.70
N ALA A 20 -3.20 7.41 3.86
CA ALA A 20 -4.60 7.71 4.14
C ALA A 20 -4.94 9.20 3.99
N ILE A 21 -3.97 10.09 4.22
CA ILE A 21 -4.11 11.55 4.11
C ILE A 21 -3.67 12.05 2.73
N VAL A 22 -2.50 11.65 2.25
CA VAL A 22 -1.89 12.19 1.03
C VAL A 22 -2.64 11.73 -0.21
N THR A 23 -3.05 10.46 -0.30
CA THR A 23 -3.74 9.95 -1.49
C THR A 23 -5.00 10.72 -1.84
N PRO A 24 -5.96 10.99 -0.92
CA PRO A 24 -7.14 11.77 -1.26
C PRO A 24 -6.83 13.25 -1.48
N LEU A 25 -5.78 13.81 -0.87
CA LEU A 25 -5.46 15.24 -0.99
C LEU A 25 -4.57 15.58 -2.19
N PHE A 26 -3.75 14.65 -2.66
CA PHE A 26 -2.70 14.89 -3.65
C PHE A 26 -2.85 13.98 -4.87
N ASP A 27 -2.84 12.65 -4.66
CA ASP A 27 -2.87 11.68 -5.76
C ASP A 27 -4.22 11.70 -6.48
N ALA A 28 -5.31 11.81 -5.73
CA ALA A 28 -6.66 11.86 -6.28
C ALA A 28 -6.89 13.04 -7.23
N GLN A 29 -6.12 14.14 -7.14
CA GLN A 29 -6.13 15.23 -8.13
C GLN A 29 -5.63 14.80 -9.52
N THR A 30 -5.01 13.62 -9.65
CA THR A 30 -4.62 13.05 -10.93
C THR A 30 -5.85 12.60 -11.71
N CYS A 31 -6.80 11.96 -11.00
CA CYS A 31 -8.02 11.38 -11.57
C CYS A 31 -9.24 12.30 -11.48
N LEU A 32 -9.30 13.15 -10.46
CA LEU A 32 -10.42 14.05 -10.20
C LEU A 32 -10.15 15.45 -10.76
N PRO A 33 -11.21 16.16 -11.19
CA PRO A 33 -11.13 17.56 -11.59
C PRO A 33 -10.55 18.46 -10.49
N LYS A 34 -9.77 19.47 -10.87
CA LYS A 34 -9.05 20.36 -9.93
C LYS A 34 -10.00 21.23 -9.12
N GLU A 35 -11.22 21.44 -9.61
CA GLU A 35 -12.27 22.27 -9.00
C GLU A 35 -12.76 21.72 -7.66
N TYR A 36 -12.57 20.42 -7.42
CA TYR A 36 -12.90 19.79 -6.13
C TYR A 36 -11.88 20.08 -5.02
N TYR A 37 -10.75 20.71 -5.37
CA TYR A 37 -9.64 20.90 -4.44
C TYR A 37 -9.41 22.38 -4.12
N PRO A 38 -9.09 22.72 -2.85
CA PRO A 38 -8.59 24.03 -2.50
C PRO A 38 -7.37 24.40 -3.35
N LYS A 39 -7.31 25.68 -3.76
CA LYS A 39 -6.23 26.20 -4.60
C LYS A 39 -4.83 25.89 -4.03
N VAL A 40 -4.66 25.94 -2.71
CA VAL A 40 -3.40 25.60 -2.03
C VAL A 40 -2.90 24.20 -2.37
N LEU A 41 -3.80 23.20 -2.45
CA LEU A 41 -3.41 21.82 -2.79
C LEU A 41 -3.06 21.66 -4.27
N VAL A 42 -3.76 22.39 -5.13
CA VAL A 42 -3.48 22.40 -6.58
C VAL A 42 -2.14 23.06 -6.86
N ASP A 43 -1.88 24.21 -6.22
CA ASP A 43 -0.63 24.95 -6.33
C ASP A 43 0.54 24.12 -5.76
N LEU A 44 0.35 23.45 -4.62
CA LEU A 44 1.33 22.53 -4.05
C LEU A 44 1.69 21.39 -5.01
N LYS A 45 0.69 20.78 -5.65
CA LYS A 45 0.91 19.72 -6.64
C LYS A 45 1.66 20.22 -7.87
N SER A 46 1.31 21.41 -8.36
CA SER A 46 2.02 22.03 -9.48
C SER A 46 3.46 22.39 -9.12
N TRP A 47 3.69 22.93 -7.91
CA TRP A 47 5.02 23.24 -7.42
C TRP A 47 5.88 21.96 -7.31
N TYR A 48 5.33 20.90 -6.72
CA TYR A 48 6.00 19.60 -6.63
C TYR A 48 6.42 19.05 -8.00
N GLY A 49 5.50 19.04 -8.97
CA GLY A 49 5.79 18.53 -10.30
C GLY A 49 6.89 19.31 -11.02
N ASN A 50 6.95 20.63 -10.80
CA ASN A 50 7.98 21.50 -11.35
C ASN A 50 9.34 21.34 -10.64
N GLU A 51 9.35 21.34 -9.31
CA GLU A 51 10.57 21.27 -8.49
C GLU A 51 11.29 19.93 -8.66
N TYR A 52 10.54 18.83 -8.68
CA TYR A 52 11.08 17.49 -8.77
C TYR A 52 11.12 16.93 -10.20
N GLY A 53 10.59 17.69 -11.17
CA GLY A 53 10.51 17.26 -12.57
C GLY A 53 9.66 16.01 -12.76
N ASP A 54 8.63 15.83 -11.92
CA ASP A 54 7.77 14.65 -11.98
C ASP A 54 6.77 14.77 -13.14
N TYR A 55 7.21 14.30 -14.31
CA TYR A 55 6.40 14.30 -15.52
C TYR A 55 5.16 13.39 -15.40
N LEU A 56 5.15 12.37 -14.52
CA LEU A 56 3.96 11.52 -14.32
C LEU A 56 2.82 12.32 -13.72
N VAL A 57 3.16 13.18 -12.75
CA VAL A 57 2.20 14.07 -12.09
C VAL A 57 1.76 15.22 -13.00
N MET A 58 2.67 15.71 -13.85
CA MET A 58 2.42 16.86 -14.73
C MET A 58 1.68 16.48 -16.02
N GLU A 59 2.17 15.47 -16.75
CA GLU A 59 1.62 15.03 -18.04
C GLU A 59 0.46 14.04 -17.89
N LYS A 60 0.36 13.37 -16.74
CA LYS A 60 -0.70 12.39 -16.41
C LYS A 60 -0.90 11.34 -17.52
N PRO A 61 0.12 10.53 -17.86
CA PRO A 61 -0.04 9.49 -18.87
C PRO A 61 -1.11 8.46 -18.45
N SER A 62 -1.82 7.88 -19.41
CA SER A 62 -3.01 7.05 -19.14
C SER A 62 -2.76 5.87 -18.20
N PHE A 63 -1.58 5.23 -18.28
CA PHE A 63 -1.24 4.14 -17.36
C PHE A 63 -1.14 4.64 -15.91
N PHE A 64 -0.55 5.82 -15.69
CA PHE A 64 -0.38 6.41 -14.37
C PHE A 64 -1.73 6.83 -13.79
N VAL A 65 -2.59 7.44 -14.61
CA VAL A 65 -3.99 7.73 -14.22
C VAL A 65 -4.72 6.44 -13.84
N GLY A 66 -4.51 5.34 -14.58
CA GLY A 66 -5.05 4.02 -14.26
C GLY A 66 -4.57 3.48 -12.92
N LEU A 67 -3.26 3.56 -12.65
CA LEU A 67 -2.66 3.14 -11.38
C LEU A 67 -3.16 3.98 -10.20
N VAL A 68 -3.24 5.31 -10.35
CA VAL A 68 -3.76 6.20 -9.31
C VAL A 68 -5.27 5.97 -9.09
N SER A 69 -6.01 5.61 -10.13
CA SER A 69 -7.42 5.23 -9.99
C SER A 69 -7.58 3.93 -9.19
N LEU A 70 -6.74 2.92 -9.48
CA LEU A 70 -6.68 1.69 -8.68
C LEU A 70 -6.29 1.99 -7.24
N GLU A 71 -5.31 2.87 -7.04
CA GLU A 71 -4.87 3.32 -5.73
C GLU A 71 -6.03 3.94 -4.96
N LEU A 72 -6.73 4.89 -5.55
CA LEU A 72 -7.85 5.59 -4.92
C LEU A 72 -9.03 4.66 -4.60
N CYS A 73 -9.37 3.74 -5.50
CA CYS A 73 -10.53 2.86 -5.35
C CYS A 73 -10.27 1.66 -4.44
N VAL A 74 -9.03 1.14 -4.41
CA VAL A 74 -8.72 -0.14 -3.74
C VAL A 74 -7.66 0.02 -2.67
N LEU A 75 -6.51 0.60 -2.99
CA LEU A 75 -5.41 0.68 -2.04
C LEU A 75 -5.71 1.68 -0.91
N TRP A 76 -6.33 2.82 -1.19
CA TRP A 76 -6.64 3.83 -0.19
C TRP A 76 -7.64 3.33 0.86
N PRO A 77 -8.79 2.73 0.52
CA PRO A 77 -9.65 2.12 1.53
C PRO A 77 -8.93 1.02 2.32
N LEU A 78 -8.09 0.22 1.64
CA LEU A 78 -7.32 -0.84 2.28
C LEU A 78 -6.23 -0.30 3.21
N SER A 79 -5.63 0.87 2.94
CA SER A 79 -4.65 1.51 3.82
C SER A 79 -5.30 1.98 5.12
N VAL A 80 -6.51 2.54 5.05
CA VAL A 80 -7.32 2.92 6.22
C VAL A 80 -7.71 1.68 7.04
N VAL A 81 -8.15 0.61 6.37
CA VAL A 81 -8.45 -0.67 7.02
C VAL A 81 -7.21 -1.26 7.69
N ASN A 82 -6.05 -1.23 7.03
CA ASN A 82 -4.79 -1.70 7.60
C ASN A 82 -4.35 -0.86 8.79
N LEU A 83 -4.52 0.47 8.74
CA LEU A 83 -4.24 1.37 9.86
C LEU A 83 -5.10 1.00 11.08
N TYR A 84 -6.41 0.80 10.88
CA TYR A 84 -7.31 0.34 11.93
C TYR A 84 -6.93 -1.05 12.46
N GLY A 85 -6.63 -1.99 11.56
CA GLY A 85 -6.25 -3.36 11.89
C GLY A 85 -4.98 -3.41 12.74
N LEU A 86 -4.02 -2.53 12.44
CA LEU A 86 -2.77 -2.40 13.17
C LEU A 86 -2.98 -1.83 14.58
N ILE A 87 -3.74 -0.72 14.71
CA ILE A 87 -4.06 -0.10 16.01
C ILE A 87 -4.84 -1.08 16.89
N SER A 88 -5.86 -1.73 16.32
CA SER A 88 -6.76 -2.63 17.03
C SER A 88 -6.22 -4.06 17.15
N ARG A 89 -5.01 -4.33 16.64
CA ARG A 89 -4.34 -5.65 16.62
C ARG A 89 -5.25 -6.78 16.13
N LYS A 90 -5.95 -6.56 15.02
CA LYS A 90 -6.86 -7.57 14.44
C LYS A 90 -6.06 -8.69 13.79
N SER A 91 -6.56 -9.93 13.87
CA SER A 91 -5.89 -11.11 13.29
C SER A 91 -5.77 -11.03 11.77
N TRP A 92 -6.76 -10.46 11.08
CA TRP A 92 -6.77 -10.30 9.63
C TRP A 92 -5.77 -9.27 9.09
N PHE A 93 -5.15 -8.45 9.95
CA PHE A 93 -4.20 -7.41 9.54
C PHE A 93 -3.05 -7.97 8.70
N GLY A 94 -2.55 -9.16 9.04
CA GLY A 94 -1.46 -9.79 8.30
C GLY A 94 -1.81 -10.03 6.83
N THR A 95 -3.00 -10.56 6.57
CA THR A 95 -3.48 -10.85 5.22
C THR A 95 -3.74 -9.57 4.43
N THR A 96 -4.41 -8.59 5.03
CA THR A 96 -4.72 -7.32 4.35
C THR A 96 -3.48 -6.47 4.10
N CYS A 97 -2.49 -6.54 5.00
CA CYS A 97 -1.18 -5.90 4.83
C CYS A 97 -0.38 -6.55 3.70
N LEU A 98 -0.43 -7.89 3.58
CA LEU A 98 0.19 -8.62 2.47
C LEU A 98 -0.42 -8.22 1.12
N ILE A 99 -1.75 -8.24 1.02
CA ILE A 99 -2.48 -7.86 -0.20
C ILE A 99 -2.10 -6.44 -0.62
N TYR A 100 -2.16 -5.50 0.32
CA TYR A 100 -1.77 -4.13 0.08
C TYR A 100 -0.32 -4.01 -0.40
N GLY A 101 0.61 -4.65 0.31
CA GLY A 101 2.04 -4.60 0.00
C GLY A 101 2.34 -5.11 -1.41
N VAL A 102 1.76 -6.24 -1.81
CA VAL A 102 1.94 -6.80 -3.15
C VAL A 102 1.36 -5.88 -4.22
N SER A 103 0.12 -5.40 -4.05
CA SER A 103 -0.51 -4.51 -5.02
C SER A 103 0.25 -3.20 -5.21
N MET A 104 0.75 -2.63 -4.11
CA MET A 104 1.54 -1.40 -4.17
C MET A 104 2.92 -1.64 -4.78
N ALA A 105 3.58 -2.76 -4.44
CA ALA A 105 4.85 -3.15 -5.06
C ALA A 105 4.70 -3.32 -6.58
N THR A 106 3.63 -3.96 -7.06
CA THR A 106 3.36 -4.11 -8.50
C THR A 106 3.18 -2.76 -9.18
N SER A 107 2.45 -1.83 -8.56
CA SER A 107 2.25 -0.48 -9.09
C SER A 107 3.55 0.32 -9.12
N MET A 108 4.37 0.21 -8.07
CA MET A 108 5.68 0.86 -8.00
C MET A 108 6.66 0.30 -9.02
N VAL A 109 6.65 -1.01 -9.27
CA VAL A 109 7.46 -1.63 -10.34
C VAL A 109 7.09 -1.08 -11.70
N ALA A 110 5.79 -0.94 -12.01
CA ALA A 110 5.35 -0.35 -13.27
C ALA A 110 5.82 1.10 -13.42
N ILE A 111 5.69 1.91 -12.36
CA ILE A 111 6.13 3.31 -12.36
C ILE A 111 7.66 3.41 -12.52
N ILE A 112 8.43 2.65 -11.73
CA ILE A 112 9.89 2.67 -11.77
C ILE A 112 10.39 2.18 -13.14
N ALA A 113 9.78 1.15 -13.72
CA ALA A 113 10.13 0.66 -15.04
C ALA A 113 9.93 1.72 -16.12
N GLU A 114 8.82 2.46 -16.07
CA GLU A 114 8.57 3.57 -16.99
C GLU A 114 9.55 4.72 -16.77
N ILE A 115 9.82 5.10 -15.52
CA ILE A 115 10.80 6.14 -15.18
C ILE A 115 12.17 5.76 -15.77
N ILE A 116 12.67 4.55 -15.51
CA ILE A 116 13.96 4.08 -16.05
C ILE A 116 13.94 4.00 -17.58
N GLY A 117 12.87 3.46 -18.17
CA GLY A 117 12.74 3.25 -19.62
C GLY A 117 12.58 4.54 -20.44
N SER A 118 11.91 5.55 -19.88
CA SER A 118 11.67 6.84 -20.53
C SER A 118 12.93 7.68 -20.75
N ASN A 119 14.03 7.37 -20.04
CA ASN A 119 15.27 8.15 -19.99
C ASN A 119 15.08 9.62 -19.58
N ARG A 120 13.90 9.98 -19.04
CA ARG A 120 13.57 11.30 -18.48
C ARG A 120 13.83 11.36 -16.97
N ALA A 121 14.33 10.27 -16.39
CA ALA A 121 14.48 10.12 -14.96
C ALA A 121 15.69 10.87 -14.41
N SER A 122 15.42 12.02 -13.78
CA SER A 122 16.38 12.62 -12.85
C SER A 122 16.62 11.69 -11.66
N ASP A 123 17.84 11.71 -11.10
CA ASP A 123 18.17 10.93 -9.90
C ASP A 123 17.32 11.34 -8.70
N THR A 124 16.92 12.62 -8.63
CA THR A 124 15.97 13.14 -7.65
C THR A 124 14.62 12.44 -7.76
N LEU A 125 14.10 12.24 -8.98
CA LEU A 125 12.80 11.59 -9.20
C LEU A 125 12.84 10.13 -8.73
N LYS A 126 13.90 9.40 -9.07
CA LYS A 126 14.07 8.00 -8.63
C LYS A 126 14.12 7.89 -7.11
N MET A 127 14.81 8.82 -6.44
CA MET A 127 14.88 8.88 -4.98
C MET A 127 13.52 9.11 -4.30
N ILE A 128 12.54 9.68 -5.01
CA ILE A 128 11.18 9.83 -4.47
C ILE A 128 10.43 8.49 -4.51
N TYR A 129 10.53 7.72 -5.59
CA TYR A 129 9.76 6.48 -5.77
C TYR A 129 10.36 5.25 -5.07
N TYR A 130 11.68 5.16 -4.94
CA TYR A 130 12.32 4.00 -4.29
C TYR A 130 11.93 3.79 -2.81
N PRO A 131 11.77 4.82 -1.96
CA PRO A 131 11.26 4.66 -0.61
C PRO A 131 9.88 3.99 -0.57
N PHE A 132 8.97 4.36 -1.47
CA PHE A 132 7.64 3.73 -1.55
C PHE A 132 7.74 2.26 -1.93
N MET A 133 8.63 1.92 -2.87
CA MET A 133 8.94 0.53 -3.18
C MET A 133 9.48 -0.22 -1.95
N GLY A 134 10.41 0.37 -1.19
CA GLY A 134 10.92 -0.22 0.05
C GLY A 134 9.82 -0.47 1.09
N LEU A 135 8.95 0.51 1.31
CA LEU A 135 7.81 0.40 2.23
C LEU A 135 6.80 -0.66 1.79
N SER A 136 6.60 -0.83 0.48
CA SER A 136 5.77 -1.91 -0.07
C SER A 136 6.31 -3.29 0.28
N LEU A 137 7.63 -3.49 0.13
CA LEU A 137 8.29 -4.75 0.47
C LEU A 137 8.28 -5.02 1.97
N LEU A 138 8.38 -3.98 2.80
CA LEU A 138 8.21 -4.08 4.24
C LEU A 138 6.79 -4.50 4.63
N ALA A 139 5.76 -4.01 3.94
CA ALA A 139 4.38 -4.46 4.13
C ALA A 139 4.19 -5.94 3.74
N VAL A 140 4.77 -6.37 2.61
CA VAL A 140 4.78 -7.78 2.20
C VAL A 140 5.44 -8.65 3.27
N LEU A 141 6.64 -8.26 3.71
CA LEU A 141 7.37 -8.97 4.76
C LEU A 141 6.52 -9.08 6.04
N ARG A 142 5.88 -7.98 6.46
CA ARG A 142 5.05 -7.97 7.67
C ARG A 142 3.85 -8.91 7.57
N GLY A 143 3.21 -8.96 6.40
CA GLY A 143 2.09 -9.85 6.13
C GLY A 143 2.49 -11.32 6.17
N LEU A 144 3.61 -11.69 5.53
CA LEU A 144 4.15 -13.06 5.54
C LEU A 144 4.55 -13.55 6.94
N LEU A 145 5.09 -12.66 7.77
CA LEU A 145 5.42 -12.95 9.17
C LEU A 145 4.17 -13.29 10.00
N SER A 146 3.02 -12.70 9.67
CA SER A 146 1.75 -12.99 10.34
C SER A 146 1.21 -14.38 9.97
N SER A 147 1.19 -14.71 8.67
CA SER A 147 0.73 -16.01 8.17
C SER A 147 1.60 -17.17 8.69
N SER A 148 2.90 -16.95 8.83
CA SER A 148 3.83 -17.94 9.39
C SER A 148 3.53 -18.28 10.86
N CYS A 149 2.91 -17.37 11.61
CA CYS A 149 2.52 -17.59 13.00
C CYS A 149 1.18 -18.36 13.09
N GLU A 150 0.21 -18.02 12.23
CA GLU A 150 -1.07 -18.74 12.17
C GLU A 150 -0.90 -20.21 11.76
N THR A 151 -0.05 -20.50 10.77
CA THR A 151 0.23 -21.88 10.33
C THR A 151 0.82 -22.74 11.45
N ARG A 152 1.62 -22.17 12.37
CA ARG A 152 2.15 -22.93 13.53
C ARG A 152 1.06 -23.32 14.53
N THR A 153 0.00 -22.51 14.67
CA THR A 153 -1.08 -22.82 15.60
C THR A 153 -2.03 -23.91 15.08
N VAL A 154 -2.19 -24.03 13.76
CA VAL A 154 -3.02 -25.08 13.14
C VAL A 154 -2.31 -26.45 13.12
N GLY A 155 -0.97 -26.48 13.15
CA GLY A 155 -0.19 -27.73 13.17
C GLY A 155 -0.15 -28.48 14.51
N SER A 156 -0.65 -27.91 15.61
CA SER A 156 -0.56 -28.49 16.97
C SER A 156 -1.92 -28.68 17.67
N GLY A 157 -3.02 -28.29 17.03
CA GLY A 157 -4.38 -28.39 17.58
C GLY A 157 -5.14 -29.60 17.06
N LYS A 158 -5.42 -30.56 17.94
CA LYS A 158 -6.29 -31.73 17.72
C LYS A 158 -7.56 -31.35 16.93
N ARG A 159 -7.84 -32.07 15.84
CA ARG A 159 -9.18 -32.09 15.22
C ARG A 159 -10.18 -32.69 16.23
N PRO A 160 -11.27 -32.01 16.65
CA PRO A 160 -12.44 -32.70 17.13
C PRO A 160 -13.23 -33.12 15.88
N LEU A 161 -13.17 -34.41 15.55
CA LEU A 161 -14.07 -35.02 14.56
C LEU A 161 -15.48 -35.05 15.16
N LEU A 162 -16.26 -33.99 14.94
CA LEU A 162 -17.71 -34.04 15.03
C LEU A 162 -18.26 -33.96 13.61
N ALA A 163 -18.41 -35.13 12.99
CA ALA A 163 -19.31 -35.34 11.88
C ALA A 163 -20.02 -36.68 12.08
N ALA A 164 -21.27 -36.59 12.51
CA ALA A 164 -22.21 -37.68 12.63
C ALA A 164 -22.34 -38.47 11.32
N ARG A 165 -22.28 -39.82 11.39
CA ARG A 165 -22.93 -40.69 10.40
C ARG A 165 -23.19 -42.12 10.92
N LYS A 166 -24.43 -42.33 11.39
CA LYS A 166 -25.37 -43.38 10.95
C LYS A 166 -24.91 -44.86 11.00
N LYS A 167 -25.53 -45.69 11.87
CA LYS A 167 -26.61 -46.65 11.51
C LYS A 167 -26.93 -47.61 12.67
N ARG A 168 -28.24 -47.87 12.80
CA ARG A 168 -28.87 -48.99 13.53
C ARG A 168 -28.31 -50.34 13.07
N ALA A 169 -28.09 -51.25 14.02
CA ALA A 169 -28.45 -52.67 13.97
C ALA A 169 -28.47 -53.18 15.40
#